data_AF-A0A7U6QHJ0-F1
#
_entry.id   AF-A0A7U6QHJ0-F1
#
_cell.length_a   1.000
_cell.length_b   1.000
_cell.length_c   1.000
_cell.angle_alpha   90.00
_cell.angle_beta   90.00
_cell.angle_gamma   90.00
#
_symmetry.space_group_name_H-M   'P 1'
#
loop_
_entity.id
_entity.type
_entity.pdbx_description
1 polymer ?
#
loop_
_entity_poly.entity_id
_entity_poly.type
_entity_poly.pdbx_seq_one_letter_code
_entity_poly.pdbx_strand_id
1 'polypeptide(L)' 'MEEEKDLKDKLIELRKSTGMNRRQFCEYFEIPYMTVSDWEHGNRRVPAYLFRLLEYYVRMEQMKKEDDFSEEK' A
#
# COMPACT_ATOMS: atom_id res chain seq x y z
N MET A 1 20.57 3.89 15.17
CA MET A 1 20.31 2.79 14.23
C MET A 1 18.90 2.99 13.75
N GLU A 2 18.68 3.21 12.46
CA GLU A 2 17.33 3.07 11.90
C GLU A 2 16.90 1.63 12.18
N GLU A 3 15.97 1.44 13.12
CA GLU A 3 15.35 0.15 13.32
C GLU A 3 14.70 -0.25 12.00
N GLU A 4 15.11 -1.40 11.47
CA GLU A 4 14.57 -1.94 10.23
C GLU A 4 13.07 -2.17 10.42
N LYS A 5 12.24 -1.24 9.92
CA LYS A 5 10.78 -1.35 10.02
C LYS A 5 10.29 -2.67 9.42
N ASP A 6 9.45 -3.38 10.16
CA ASP A 6 8.85 -4.63 9.72
C ASP A 6 7.98 -4.40 8.47
N LEU A 7 7.86 -5.41 7.60
CA LEU A 7 7.04 -5.34 6.39
C LEU A 7 5.57 -5.04 6.71
N LYS A 8 5.09 -5.46 7.88
CA LYS A 8 3.78 -5.08 8.41
C LYS A 8 3.63 -3.57 8.55
N ASP A 9 4.59 -2.91 9.19
CA ASP A 9 4.52 -1.46 9.45
C ASP A 9 4.60 -0.69 8.13
N LYS A 10 5.47 -1.14 7.23
CA LYS A 10 5.57 -0.59 5.87
C LYS A 10 4.27 -0.75 5.08
N LEU A 11 3.57 -1.88 5.21
CA LEU A 11 2.26 -2.09 4.57
C LEU A 11 1.19 -1.14 5.11
N ILE A 12 1.16 -0.91 6.43
CA ILE A 12 0.22 0.03 7.06
C ILE A 12 0.49 1.46 6.58
N GLU A 13 1.75 1.86 6.51
CA GLU A 13 2.17 3.17 6.00
C GLU A 13 1.81 3.34 4.53
N LEU A 14 2.09 2.33 3.70
CA LEU A 14 1.74 2.32 2.28
C LEU A 14 0.24 2.52 2.08
N ARG A 15 -0.62 1.75 2.77
CA ARG A 15 -2.07 1.93 2.67
C ARG A 15 -2.51 3.32 3.13
N LYS A 16 -1.97 3.85 4.22
CA LYS A 16 -2.32 5.19 4.69
C LYS A 16 -1.94 6.27 3.68
N SER A 17 -0.82 6.09 2.98
CA SER A 17 -0.36 7.02 1.94
C SER A 17 -1.27 7.10 0.72
N THR A 18 -2.06 6.06 0.43
CA THR A 18 -3.05 6.12 -0.67
C THR A 18 -4.29 6.95 -0.33
N GLY A 19 -4.48 7.31 0.95
CA GLY A 19 -5.70 7.96 1.44
C GLY A 19 -6.93 7.03 1.50
N MET A 20 -6.78 5.74 1.17
CA MET A 20 -7.87 4.77 1.17
C MET A 20 -8.09 4.18 2.57
N ASN A 21 -9.35 3.99 2.93
CA ASN A 21 -9.68 3.13 4.07
C ASN A 21 -9.39 1.66 3.72
N ARG A 22 -9.35 0.75 4.72
CA ARG A 22 -9.03 -0.67 4.49
C ARG A 22 -9.92 -1.33 3.44
N ARG A 23 -11.23 -1.04 3.47
CA ARG A 23 -12.18 -1.64 2.53
C ARG A 23 -11.87 -1.22 1.10
N GLN A 24 -11.68 0.07 0.86
CA GLN A 24 -11.31 0.61 -0.45
C GLN A 24 -9.98 0.03 -0.96
N PHE A 25 -8.97 -0.07 -0.08
CA PHE A 25 -7.68 -0.67 -0.44
C PHE A 25 -7.83 -2.15 -0.85
N CYS A 26 -8.64 -2.91 -0.11
CA CYS A 26 -8.92 -4.31 -0.43
C CYS A 26 -9.68 -4.46 -1.75
N GLU A 27 -10.69 -3.62 -1.98
CA GLU A 27 -11.45 -3.60 -3.24
C GLU A 27 -10.57 -3.22 -4.43
N TYR A 28 -9.70 -2.21 -4.28
CA TYR A 28 -8.81 -1.72 -5.34
C TYR A 28 -7.75 -2.74 -5.76
N PHE A 29 -7.09 -3.39 -4.80
CA PHE A 29 -6.07 -4.40 -5.08
C PHE A 29 -6.64 -5.83 -5.22
N GLU A 30 -7.96 -5.98 -5.14
CA GLU A 30 -8.66 -7.27 -5.18
C GLU A 30 -8.13 -8.27 -4.13
N ILE A 31 -7.75 -7.77 -2.95
CA ILE A 31 -7.24 -8.57 -1.85
C ILE A 31 -8.37 -8.78 -0.83
N PRO A 32 -8.64 -10.02 -0.39
CA PRO A 32 -9.63 -10.25 0.65
C PRO A 32 -9.33 -9.44 1.92
N TYR A 33 -10.37 -8.81 2.48
CA TYR A 33 -10.23 -7.96 3.67
C TYR A 33 -9.54 -8.67 4.85
N MET A 34 -9.88 -9.94 5.07
CA MET A 34 -9.26 -10.75 6.13
C MET A 34 -7.76 -10.93 5.92
N THR A 35 -7.30 -11.04 4.68
CA THR A 35 -5.88 -11.19 4.36
C THR A 35 -5.09 -9.93 4.69
N VAL A 36 -5.59 -8.75 4.30
CA VAL A 36 -4.95 -7.48 4.67
C VAL A 36 -4.97 -7.29 6.19
N SER A 37 -6.09 -7.63 6.84
CA SER A 37 -6.20 -7.59 8.30
C SER A 37 -5.15 -8.49 8.96
N ASP A 38 -5.00 -9.73 8.53
CA ASP A 38 -4.00 -10.64 9.09
C ASP A 38 -2.56 -10.13 8.93
N TRP A 39 -2.24 -9.49 7.80
CA TRP A 39 -0.95 -8.84 7.59
C TRP A 39 -0.74 -7.64 8.49
N GLU A 40 -1.72 -6.74 8.60
CA GLU A 40 -1.62 -5.54 9.45
C GLU A 40 -1.59 -5.88 10.94
N HIS A 41 -2.26 -6.96 11.39
CA HIS A 41 -2.18 -7.40 12.78
C HIS A 41 -0.89 -8.17 13.06
N GLY A 42 -0.25 -8.74 12.03
CA GLY A 42 0.96 -9.56 12.16
C GLY A 42 0.66 -11.04 12.40
N ASN A 43 -0.60 -11.46 12.22
CA ASN A 43 -1.00 -12.87 12.26
C ASN A 43 -0.37 -13.67 11.12
N ARG A 44 -0.11 -13.01 9.98
CA ARG A 44 0.59 -13.56 8.83
C ARG A 44 1.58 -12.52 8.29
N ARG A 45 2.71 -12.96 7.75
CA ARG A 45 3.62 -12.05 7.03
C ARG A 45 3.11 -11.80 5.62
N VAL A 46 3.16 -10.54 5.19
CA VAL A 46 2.94 -10.19 3.78
C VAL A 46 4.08 -10.76 2.94
N PRO A 47 3.80 -11.41 1.79
CA PRO A 47 4.86 -11.82 0.89
C PRO A 47 5.65 -10.62 0.37
N ALA A 48 6.98 -10.65 0.49
CA ALA A 48 7.84 -9.51 0.13
C ALA A 48 7.74 -9.09 -1.36
N TYR A 49 7.45 -10.03 -2.26
CA TYR A 49 7.22 -9.70 -3.67
C TYR A 49 5.91 -8.92 -3.86
N LEU A 50 4.86 -9.29 -3.12
CA LEU A 50 3.56 -8.62 -3.21
C LEU A 50 3.65 -7.21 -2.65
N PHE A 51 4.35 -7.02 -1.54
CA PHE A 51 4.60 -5.68 -1.00
C PHE A 51 5.30 -4.77 -2.03
N ARG A 52 6.36 -5.25 -2.69
CA ARG A 52 7.05 -4.50 -3.76
C ARG A 52 6.12 -4.13 -4.92
N LEU A 53 5.20 -5.04 -5.27
CA LEU A 53 4.21 -4.79 -6.33
C LEU A 53 3.20 -3.71 -5.91
N LEU A 54 2.68 -3.78 -4.68
CA LEU A 54 1.77 -2.77 -4.13
C LEU A 54 2.45 -1.39 -4.08
N GLU A 55 3.69 -1.34 -3.60
CA GLU A 55 4.49 -0.12 -3.54
C GLU A 55 4.68 0.49 -4.92
N TYR A 56 5.02 -0.33 -5.92
CA TYR A 56 5.14 0.10 -7.30
C TYR A 56 3.83 0.70 -7.83
N TYR A 57 2.68 0.03 -7.64
CA TYR A 57 1.38 0.53 -8.11
C TYR A 57 1.02 1.87 -7.48
N VAL A 58 1.18 2.02 -6.17
CA VAL A 58 0.89 3.28 -5.46
C VAL A 58 1.77 4.41 -5.99
N ARG A 59 3.06 4.15 -6.18
CA ARG A 59 3.99 5.15 -6.71
C ARG A 59 3.64 5.57 -8.15
N MET A 60 3.28 4.62 -9.00
CA MET A 60 2.85 4.92 -10.38
C MET A 60 1.57 5.74 -10.40
N GLU A 61 0.63 5.49 -9.49
CA GLU A 61 -0.60 6.28 -9.38
C GLU A 61 -0.33 7.71 -8.90
N GLN A 62 0.62 7.90 -7.99
CA GLN A 62 1.05 9.22 -7.54
C GLN A 62 1.71 10.01 -8.69
N MET A 63 2.58 9.38 -9.47
CA MET A 63 3.21 10.00 -10.65
C MET A 63 2.17 10.44 -11.69
N LYS A 64 1.18 9.58 -12.00
CA LYS A 64 0.10 9.95 -12.92
C LYS A 64 -0.70 11.16 -12.44
N LYS A 65 -0.97 11.25 -11.14
CA LYS A 65 -1.64 12.42 -10.57
C LYS A 65 -0.75 13.66 -10.75
N GLU A 66 0.54 13.58 -10.48
CA GLU A 66 1.46 14.71 -10.68
C GLU A 66 1.52 15.18 -12.14
N ASP A 67 1.52 14.25 -13.09
CA ASP A 67 1.50 14.55 -14.53
C ASP A 67 0.19 15.26 -14.92
N ASP A 68 -0.98 14.75 -14.52
CA ASP A 68 -2.30 15.36 -14.79
C ASP A 68 -2.39 16.79 -14.22
N PHE A 69 -1.85 17.03 -13.02
CA PHE A 69 -1.81 18.37 -12.40
C PHE A 69 -0.84 19.33 -13.10
N SER A 70 0.13 18.81 -13.84
CA SER A 70 1.10 19.62 -14.60
C SER A 70 0.58 20.05 -15.98
N GLU A 71 -0.36 19.30 -16.56
CA GLU A 71 -0.97 19.60 -17.87
C GLU A 71 -2.12 20.62 -17.78
N GLU A 72 -2.76 20.76 -16.60
CA GLU A 72 -3.84 21.74 -16.37
C GLU A 72 -3.35 23.16 -16.04
N LYS A 73 -2.04 23.41 -16.04
CA LYS A 73 -1.42 24.70 -15.65
C LYS A 73 -0.70 25.38 -16.80
#